data_AF-A0A451B3R0-F1
#
_entry.id   AF-A0A451B3R0-F1
#
_cell.length_a   1.000
_cell.length_b   1.000
_cell.length_c   1.000
_cell.angle_alpha   90.00
_cell.angle_beta   90.00
_cell.angle_gamma   90.00
#
_symmetry.space_group_name_H-M   'P 1'
#
loop_
_entity.id
_entity.type
_entity.pdbx_description
1 polymer ?
#
loop_
_entity_poly.entity_id
_entity_poly.type
_entity_poly.pdbx_seq_one_letter_code
_entity_poly.pdbx_strand_id
1 'polypeptide(L)'
;MSALGSESLHYPAHALSPRQACDLELILNGGFSPLAGFMDRRNYERILDGMRLVDGSVWPIPIALDVPESLAERLEAGGRLALQDDEGFTLAVLDAQEIWQPDKRREAEAVYGTSSKEHPGVRALFEDVHDHYVGGRIGIQLPMHPDYEELRNTPAELRRSFGKLGWWRIVGFHSFAWIRRIRARCSGSGDLFVSVAGGVLGPGSIFGQ
;
A
#
# COMPACT_ATOMS: atom_id res chain seq x y z
N MET A 1 20.83 2.93 -16.83
CA MET A 1 19.45 2.61 -17.23
C MET A 1 19.37 1.11 -17.46
N SER A 2 18.68 0.38 -16.59
CA SER A 2 18.43 -1.06 -16.80
C SER A 2 17.60 -1.25 -18.06
N ALA A 3 17.78 -2.37 -18.77
CA ALA A 3 17.10 -2.66 -20.05
C ALA A 3 15.56 -2.56 -19.99
N LEU A 4 14.97 -2.70 -18.79
CA LEU A 4 13.54 -2.59 -18.54
C LEU A 4 13.01 -1.15 -18.59
N GLY A 5 13.83 -0.14 -18.27
CA GLY A 5 13.41 1.27 -18.27
C GLY A 5 13.20 1.87 -19.67
N SER A 6 13.84 1.29 -20.70
CA SER A 6 13.59 1.66 -22.10
C SER A 6 12.41 0.89 -22.71
N GLU A 7 12.16 -0.34 -22.25
CA GLU A 7 11.00 -1.13 -22.69
C GLU A 7 9.70 -0.60 -22.07
N SER A 8 9.74 -0.08 -20.84
CA SER A 8 8.57 0.43 -20.13
C SER A 8 7.88 1.61 -20.81
N LEU A 9 8.58 2.35 -21.67
CA LEU A 9 8.02 3.46 -22.46
C LEU A 9 6.93 3.01 -23.45
N HIS A 10 6.88 1.72 -23.79
CA HIS A 10 5.93 1.16 -24.74
C HIS A 10 4.74 0.47 -24.07
N TYR A 11 4.75 0.35 -22.73
CA TYR A 11 3.65 -0.24 -22.00
C TYR A 11 2.53 0.77 -21.79
N PRO A 12 1.27 0.33 -21.69
CA PRO A 12 0.24 1.15 -21.07
C PRO A 12 0.75 1.67 -19.72
N ALA A 13 0.41 2.91 -19.40
CA ALA A 13 0.81 3.54 -18.16
C ALA A 13 -0.41 3.89 -17.30
N HIS A 14 -0.23 3.80 -15.99
CA HIS A 14 -1.18 4.22 -14.98
C HIS A 14 -0.51 5.19 -14.01
N ALA A 15 -1.04 6.40 -13.92
CA ALA A 15 -0.62 7.36 -12.90
C ALA A 15 -1.22 6.95 -11.56
N LEU A 16 -0.38 6.65 -10.58
CA LEU A 16 -0.80 6.19 -9.27
C LEU A 16 -1.47 7.31 -8.49
N SER A 17 -2.57 7.00 -7.81
CA SER A 17 -3.07 7.87 -6.76
C SER A 17 -2.06 7.95 -5.60
N PRO A 18 -2.09 9.00 -4.76
CA PRO A 18 -1.22 9.09 -3.59
C PRO A 18 -1.31 7.87 -2.67
N ARG A 19 -2.50 7.25 -2.57
CA ARG A 19 -2.72 6.01 -1.82
C ARG A 19 -1.98 4.84 -2.45
N GLN A 20 -2.13 4.66 -3.76
CA GLN A 20 -1.49 3.57 -4.49
C GLN A 20 0.03 3.70 -4.50
N ALA A 21 0.57 4.92 -4.53
CA ALA A 21 2.01 5.16 -4.41
C ALA A 21 2.55 4.74 -3.03
N CYS A 22 1.82 5.03 -1.95
CA CYS A 22 2.16 4.55 -0.60
C CYS A 22 2.08 3.02 -0.50
N ASP A 23 1.04 2.41 -1.08
CA ASP A 23 0.88 0.96 -1.11
C ASP A 23 2.02 0.30 -1.89
N LEU A 24 2.41 0.86 -3.04
CA LEU A 24 3.55 0.43 -3.84
C LEU A 24 4.86 0.48 -3.03
N GLU A 25 5.13 1.58 -2.32
CA GLU A 25 6.32 1.72 -1.45
C GLU A 25 6.38 0.61 -0.38
N LEU A 26 5.25 0.35 0.29
CA LEU A 26 5.17 -0.66 1.36
C LEU A 26 5.27 -2.11 0.83
N ILE A 27 4.80 -2.38 -0.38
CA ILE A 27 5.04 -3.67 -1.04
C ILE A 27 6.53 -3.83 -1.33
N LEU A 28 7.14 -2.84 -1.98
CA LEU A 28 8.52 -2.92 -2.45
C LEU A 28 9.56 -2.95 -1.32
N ASN A 29 9.31 -2.24 -0.22
CA ASN A 29 10.21 -2.25 0.94
C ASN A 29 9.97 -3.46 1.88
N GLY A 30 8.95 -4.27 1.60
CA GLY A 30 8.57 -5.45 2.39
C GLY A 30 7.77 -5.14 3.65
N GLY A 31 7.29 -3.90 3.83
CA GLY A 31 6.36 -3.50 4.89
C GLY A 31 5.04 -4.26 4.82
N PHE A 32 4.63 -4.66 3.61
CA PHE A 32 3.46 -5.50 3.35
C PHE A 32 3.77 -6.99 3.13
N SER A 33 4.89 -7.49 3.64
CA SER A 33 5.17 -8.94 3.61
C SER A 33 3.99 -9.73 4.20
N PRO A 34 3.47 -10.78 3.52
CA PRO A 34 4.12 -11.54 2.44
C PRO A 34 3.78 -11.08 1.00
N LEU A 35 3.11 -9.94 0.81
CA LEU A 35 2.75 -9.48 -0.53
C LEU A 35 3.99 -9.13 -1.36
N ALA A 36 3.98 -9.58 -2.61
CA ALA A 36 5.01 -9.32 -3.62
C ALA A 36 4.47 -8.50 -4.81
N GLY A 37 3.28 -7.92 -4.64
CA GLY A 37 2.50 -7.29 -5.70
C GLY A 37 1.14 -6.84 -5.18
N PHE A 38 0.38 -6.17 -6.04
CA PHE A 38 -1.03 -5.90 -5.78
C PHE A 38 -1.81 -7.22 -5.83
N MET A 39 -2.74 -7.39 -4.90
CA MET A 39 -3.43 -8.66 -4.68
C MET A 39 -4.22 -9.11 -5.90
N ASP A 40 -4.28 -10.42 -6.14
CA ASP A 40 -5.20 -11.02 -7.09
C ASP A 40 -6.63 -11.11 -6.51
N ARG A 41 -7.60 -11.46 -7.37
CA ARG A 41 -9.01 -11.58 -6.96
C ARG A 41 -9.19 -12.62 -5.86
N ARG A 42 -8.42 -13.70 -5.89
CA ARG A 42 -8.53 -14.81 -4.95
C ARG A 42 -8.15 -14.38 -3.52
N ASN A 43 -7.05 -13.66 -3.35
CA ASN A 43 -6.67 -13.09 -2.05
C ASN A 43 -7.66 -12.02 -1.61
N TYR A 44 -8.10 -11.16 -2.53
CA TYR A 44 -9.13 -10.16 -2.27
C TYR A 44 -10.40 -10.78 -1.68
N GLU A 45 -11.00 -11.77 -2.35
CA GLU A 45 -12.22 -12.44 -1.88
C GLU A 45 -11.99 -13.14 -0.53
N ARG A 46 -10.81 -13.75 -0.34
CA ARG A 46 -10.47 -14.43 0.92
C ARG A 46 -10.38 -13.46 2.11
N ILE A 47 -9.89 -12.24 1.88
CA ILE A 47 -9.86 -11.20 2.90
C ILE A 47 -11.27 -10.78 3.27
N LEU A 48 -12.15 -10.55 2.29
CA LEU A 48 -13.53 -10.16 2.57
C LEU A 48 -14.29 -11.22 3.38
N ASP A 49 -13.99 -12.51 3.17
CA ASP A 49 -14.67 -13.61 3.85
C ASP A 49 -14.11 -13.95 5.23
N GLY A 50 -12.85 -13.62 5.52
CA GLY A 50 -12.20 -14.15 6.71
C GLY A 50 -10.95 -13.43 7.20
N MET A 51 -10.66 -12.22 6.69
CA MET A 51 -9.50 -11.40 7.09
C MET A 51 -8.17 -12.17 6.99
N ARG A 52 -8.01 -12.97 5.94
CA ARG A 52 -6.82 -13.76 5.69
C ARG A 52 -6.45 -13.78 4.22
N LEU A 53 -5.16 -13.92 3.95
CA LEU A 53 -4.68 -14.32 2.64
C LEU A 53 -4.98 -15.80 2.38
N VAL A 54 -4.83 -16.21 1.13
CA VAL A 54 -5.00 -17.61 0.71
C VAL A 54 -4.01 -18.54 1.42
N ASP A 55 -2.81 -18.06 1.75
CA ASP A 55 -1.79 -18.81 2.49
C ASP A 55 -2.09 -18.96 4.00
N GLY A 56 -3.16 -18.32 4.49
CA GLY A 56 -3.58 -18.36 5.89
C GLY A 56 -3.07 -17.20 6.75
N SER A 57 -2.17 -16.35 6.25
CA SER A 57 -1.70 -15.14 6.93
C SER A 57 -2.87 -14.22 7.27
N VAL A 58 -2.87 -13.64 8.48
CA VAL A 58 -3.90 -12.65 8.88
C VAL A 58 -3.69 -11.38 8.07
N TRP A 59 -4.74 -10.94 7.39
CA TRP A 59 -4.71 -9.74 6.55
C TRP A 59 -6.11 -9.13 6.44
N PRO A 60 -6.39 -7.99 7.10
CA PRO A 60 -7.75 -7.47 7.21
C PRO A 60 -8.15 -6.49 6.10
N ILE A 61 -7.21 -5.88 5.38
CA ILE A 61 -7.48 -4.78 4.44
C ILE A 61 -6.94 -5.13 3.05
N PRO A 62 -7.77 -5.17 1.99
CA PRO A 62 -7.29 -5.42 0.64
C PRO A 62 -6.30 -4.35 0.14
N ILE A 63 -5.21 -4.80 -0.51
CA ILE A 63 -4.24 -3.94 -1.19
C ILE A 63 -4.33 -4.22 -2.69
N ALA A 64 -5.18 -3.46 -3.37
CA ALA A 64 -5.49 -3.63 -4.80
C ALA A 64 -5.08 -2.37 -5.58
N LEU A 65 -4.68 -2.55 -6.84
CA LEU A 65 -4.43 -1.46 -7.77
C LEU A 65 -5.71 -1.18 -8.55
N ASP A 66 -6.37 -0.06 -8.29
CA ASP A 66 -7.52 0.38 -9.06
C ASP A 66 -7.13 1.20 -10.31
N VAL A 67 -7.79 0.93 -11.43
CA VAL A 67 -7.55 1.57 -12.72
C VAL A 67 -8.87 1.96 -13.39
N PRO A 68 -8.89 3.04 -14.20
CA PRO A 68 -10.08 3.40 -14.96
C PRO A 68 -10.45 2.31 -15.96
N GLU A 69 -11.74 2.18 -16.26
CA GLU A 69 -12.27 1.19 -17.22
C GLU A 69 -11.57 1.29 -18.59
N SER A 70 -11.34 2.51 -19.07
CA SER A 70 -10.64 2.76 -20.34
C SER A 70 -9.19 2.26 -20.38
N LEU A 71 -8.55 2.04 -19.23
CA LEU A 71 -7.26 1.38 -19.14
C LEU A 71 -7.42 -0.14 -19.00
N ALA A 72 -8.38 -0.59 -18.18
CA ALA A 72 -8.69 -2.01 -18.00
C ALA A 72 -9.03 -2.70 -19.34
N GLU A 73 -9.80 -2.05 -20.21
CA GLU A 73 -10.18 -2.57 -21.53
C GLU A 73 -9.00 -2.73 -22.50
N ARG A 74 -7.94 -1.93 -22.32
CA ARG A 74 -6.73 -1.98 -23.17
C ARG A 74 -5.67 -2.90 -22.62
N LEU A 75 -5.76 -3.26 -21.35
CA LEU A 75 -4.77 -4.09 -20.68
C LEU A 75 -5.15 -5.55 -20.87
N GLU A 76 -4.24 -6.32 -21.45
CA GLU A 76 -4.42 -7.77 -21.57
C GLU A 76 -3.92 -8.47 -20.31
N ALA A 77 -4.61 -9.53 -19.88
CA ALA A 77 -4.11 -10.39 -18.82
C ALA A 77 -2.80 -11.07 -19.27
N GLY A 78 -1.77 -10.98 -18.43
CA GLY A 78 -0.38 -11.34 -18.75
C GLY A 78 0.43 -10.17 -19.34
N GLY A 79 -0.19 -9.02 -19.58
CA GLY A 79 0.47 -7.81 -20.05
C GLY A 79 1.29 -7.09 -18.98
N ARG A 80 2.06 -6.09 -19.41
CA ARG A 80 2.83 -5.20 -18.52
C ARG A 80 2.18 -3.83 -18.43
N LEU A 81 2.17 -3.27 -17.22
CA LEU A 81 1.63 -1.95 -16.92
C LEU A 81 2.72 -1.11 -16.24
N ALA A 82 3.07 0.04 -16.81
CA ALA A 82 3.96 0.99 -16.16
C ALA A 82 3.20 1.75 -15.07
N LEU A 83 3.73 1.75 -13.86
CA LEU A 83 3.20 2.50 -12.72
C LEU A 83 3.98 3.80 -12.59
N GLN A 84 3.29 4.94 -12.68
CA GLN A 84 3.89 6.26 -12.72
C GLN A 84 3.48 7.09 -11.50
N ASP A 85 4.33 8.04 -11.10
CA ASP A 85 3.88 9.13 -10.24
C ASP A 85 3.04 10.16 -11.02
N ASP A 86 2.62 11.22 -10.33
CA ASP A 86 1.85 12.32 -10.88
C ASP A 86 2.65 13.20 -11.87
N GLU A 87 3.98 13.14 -11.85
CA GLU A 87 4.88 13.79 -12.80
C GLU A 87 5.13 12.93 -14.07
N GLY A 88 4.63 11.69 -14.09
CA GLY A 88 4.77 10.74 -15.21
C GLY A 88 6.07 9.93 -15.17
N PHE A 89 6.85 10.00 -14.09
CA PHE A 89 8.04 9.18 -13.91
C PHE A 89 7.64 7.74 -13.57
N THR A 90 8.21 6.77 -14.29
CA THR A 90 7.90 5.35 -14.06
C THR A 90 8.59 4.85 -12.79
N LEU A 91 7.80 4.54 -11.78
CA LEU A 91 8.23 4.03 -10.48
C LEU A 91 8.48 2.53 -10.53
N ALA A 92 7.61 1.77 -11.20
CA ALA A 92 7.70 0.32 -11.29
C ALA A 92 6.94 -0.22 -12.51
N VAL A 93 7.13 -1.50 -12.84
CA VAL A 93 6.32 -2.20 -13.85
C VAL A 93 5.55 -3.33 -13.17
N LEU A 94 4.24 -3.38 -13.37
CA LEU A 94 3.38 -4.47 -12.93
C LEU A 94 3.23 -5.49 -14.05
N ASP A 95 3.54 -6.76 -13.77
CA ASP A 95 3.09 -7.89 -14.59
C ASP A 95 1.62 -8.16 -14.20
N ALA A 96 0.69 -7.64 -15.00
CA ALA A 96 -0.75 -7.70 -14.74
C ALA A 96 -1.26 -9.13 -15.01
N GLN A 97 -1.56 -9.88 -13.96
CA GLN A 97 -1.98 -11.28 -14.07
C GLN A 97 -3.49 -11.42 -14.18
N GLU A 98 -4.23 -10.51 -13.56
CA GLU A 98 -5.69 -10.56 -13.51
C GLU A 98 -6.24 -9.13 -13.49
N ILE A 99 -7.38 -8.93 -14.15
CA ILE A 99 -8.14 -7.68 -14.17
C ILE A 99 -9.59 -8.05 -13.89
N TRP A 100 -10.22 -7.41 -12.89
CA TRP A 100 -11.61 -7.72 -12.51
C TRP A 100 -12.31 -6.50 -11.93
N GLN A 101 -13.65 -6.54 -11.93
CA GLN A 101 -14.46 -5.56 -11.23
C GLN A 101 -14.82 -6.08 -9.82
N PRO A 102 -14.48 -5.34 -8.74
CA PRO A 102 -14.87 -5.68 -7.38
C PRO A 102 -16.32 -5.30 -7.07
N ASP A 103 -16.94 -6.00 -6.12
CA ASP A 103 -18.16 -5.52 -5.46
C ASP A 103 -17.78 -4.56 -4.32
N LYS A 104 -17.66 -3.27 -4.66
CA LYS A 104 -17.30 -2.21 -3.70
C LYS A 104 -18.27 -2.12 -2.51
N ARG A 105 -19.53 -2.52 -2.67
CA ARG A 105 -20.49 -2.53 -1.56
C ARG A 105 -20.18 -3.66 -0.59
N ARG A 106 -19.89 -4.86 -1.10
CA ARG A 106 -19.43 -5.98 -0.26
C ARG A 106 -18.11 -5.65 0.44
N GLU A 107 -17.18 -5.01 -0.27
CA GLU A 107 -15.92 -4.56 0.32
C GLU A 107 -16.16 -3.56 1.46
N ALA A 108 -17.04 -2.59 1.26
CA ALA A 108 -17.37 -1.60 2.28
C ALA A 108 -17.90 -2.24 3.58
N GLU A 109 -18.84 -3.18 3.44
CA GLU A 109 -19.40 -3.91 4.59
C GLU A 109 -18.35 -4.78 5.28
N ALA A 110 -17.51 -5.48 4.53
CA ALA A 110 -16.50 -6.37 5.11
C ALA A 110 -15.33 -5.63 5.78
N VAL A 111 -14.88 -4.52 5.19
CA VAL A 111 -13.69 -3.77 5.65
C VAL A 111 -14.04 -2.70 6.68
N TYR A 112 -15.14 -1.97 6.47
CA TYR A 112 -15.53 -0.85 7.33
C TYR A 112 -16.73 -1.17 8.24
N GLY A 113 -17.38 -2.32 8.07
CA GLY A 113 -18.59 -2.69 8.82
C GLY A 113 -19.83 -1.89 8.44
N THR A 114 -19.79 -1.13 7.34
CA THR A 114 -20.92 -0.33 6.85
C THR A 114 -20.74 0.01 5.37
N SER A 115 -21.85 0.11 4.62
CA SER A 115 -21.88 0.71 3.27
C SER A 115 -22.26 2.20 3.26
N SER A 116 -22.32 2.88 4.40
CA SER A 116 -22.69 4.30 4.47
C SER A 116 -21.56 5.22 3.99
N LYS A 117 -21.85 6.07 2.99
CA LYS A 117 -20.92 7.10 2.50
C LYS A 117 -20.61 8.21 3.52
N GLU A 118 -21.28 8.22 4.67
CA GLU A 118 -20.90 9.07 5.79
C GLU A 118 -19.53 8.65 6.36
N HIS A 119 -19.20 7.36 6.32
CA HIS A 119 -17.90 6.85 6.73
C HIS A 119 -16.81 7.28 5.73
N PRO A 120 -15.74 7.97 6.15
CA PRO A 120 -14.72 8.51 5.24
C PRO A 120 -14.08 7.45 4.33
N GLY A 121 -13.79 6.26 4.88
CA GLY A 121 -13.21 5.16 4.09
C GLY A 121 -14.17 4.59 3.05
N VAL A 122 -15.48 4.55 3.35
CA VAL A 122 -16.48 4.08 2.39
C VAL A 122 -16.67 5.13 1.31
N ARG A 123 -16.68 6.42 1.68
CA ARG A 123 -16.74 7.52 0.72
C ARG A 123 -15.59 7.45 -0.28
N ALA A 124 -14.35 7.35 0.21
CA ALA A 124 -13.18 7.25 -0.65
C ALA A 124 -13.24 6.02 -1.57
N LEU A 125 -13.70 4.87 -1.08
CA LEU A 125 -13.89 3.66 -1.89
C LEU A 125 -14.87 3.86 -3.06
N PHE A 126 -15.89 4.71 -2.90
CA PHE A 126 -16.87 4.97 -3.95
C PHE A 126 -16.58 6.19 -4.82
N GLU A 127 -15.83 7.17 -4.31
CA GLU A 127 -15.60 8.46 -4.98
C GLU A 127 -14.20 8.55 -5.61
N ASP A 128 -13.18 7.99 -4.95
CA ASP A 128 -11.78 8.16 -5.36
C ASP A 128 -11.20 6.92 -6.06
N VAL A 129 -11.69 5.72 -5.69
CA VAL A 129 -11.21 4.44 -6.22
C VAL A 129 -11.92 4.11 -7.54
N HIS A 130 -11.17 3.72 -8.57
CA HIS A 130 -11.73 3.31 -9.86
C HIS A 130 -12.44 1.94 -9.82
N ASP A 131 -13.17 1.61 -10.89
CA ASP A 131 -14.11 0.47 -10.91
C ASP A 131 -13.48 -0.87 -11.28
N HIS A 132 -12.22 -0.90 -11.71
CA HIS A 132 -11.50 -2.12 -12.04
C HIS A 132 -10.25 -2.25 -11.18
N TYR A 133 -10.00 -3.46 -10.69
CA TYR A 133 -8.79 -3.82 -9.98
C TYR A 133 -7.87 -4.63 -10.89
N VAL A 134 -6.57 -4.41 -10.75
CA VAL A 134 -5.51 -5.16 -11.41
C VAL A 134 -4.64 -5.82 -10.35
N GLY A 135 -4.51 -7.13 -10.47
CA GLY A 135 -3.70 -7.98 -9.61
C GLY A 135 -2.48 -8.44 -10.38
N GLY A 136 -1.32 -8.43 -9.73
CA GLY A 136 -0.08 -8.69 -10.44
C GLY A 136 1.15 -8.57 -9.57
N ARG A 137 2.26 -9.08 -10.08
CA ARG A 137 3.57 -8.98 -9.42
C ARG A 137 4.27 -7.72 -9.87
N ILE A 138 4.93 -7.04 -8.95
CA ILE A 138 5.68 -5.84 -9.28
C ILE A 138 7.12 -6.24 -9.67
N GLY A 139 7.49 -5.92 -10.90
CA GLY A 139 8.84 -5.96 -11.43
C GLY A 139 9.56 -4.62 -11.23
N ILE A 140 10.70 -4.68 -10.53
CA ILE A 140 11.77 -3.67 -10.38
C ILE A 140 11.34 -2.18 -10.41
N GLN A 141 11.36 -1.54 -9.24
CA GLN A 141 12.29 -0.47 -8.81
C GLN A 141 11.67 0.21 -7.58
N LEU A 142 12.48 0.54 -6.57
CA LEU A 142 12.02 1.28 -5.39
C LEU A 142 11.76 2.75 -5.77
N PRO A 143 10.62 3.35 -5.37
CA PRO A 143 10.44 4.80 -5.45
C PRO A 143 11.55 5.49 -4.66
N MET A 144 12.18 6.49 -5.26
CA MET A 144 13.09 7.39 -4.53
C MET A 144 12.28 8.57 -4.02
N HIS A 145 12.11 8.65 -2.70
CA HIS A 145 11.64 9.88 -2.06
C HIS A 145 12.85 10.68 -1.57
N PRO A 146 13.13 11.87 -2.12
CA PRO A 146 14.25 12.71 -1.67
C PRO A 146 14.00 13.30 -0.27
N ASP A 147 12.76 13.31 0.20
CA ASP A 147 12.38 13.91 1.47
C ASP A 147 12.54 12.95 2.66
N TYR A 148 13.28 13.40 3.67
CA TYR A 148 13.49 12.71 4.95
C TYR A 148 14.03 11.27 4.80
N GLU A 149 14.92 11.04 3.84
CA GLU A 149 15.53 9.74 3.56
C GLU A 149 16.09 9.05 4.83
N GLU A 150 16.74 9.81 5.71
CA GLU A 150 17.30 9.32 6.98
C GLU A 150 16.24 8.74 7.95
N LEU A 151 14.98 9.18 7.82
CA LEU A 151 13.87 8.75 8.67
C LEU A 151 13.04 7.62 8.03
N ARG A 152 13.14 7.41 6.70
CA ARG A 152 12.39 6.40 5.94
C ARG A 152 13.10 5.03 5.93
N ASN A 153 13.32 4.48 7.12
CA ASN A 153 13.97 3.19 7.26
C ASN A 153 13.05 2.04 6.81
N THR A 154 13.56 1.18 5.93
CA THR A 154 12.89 -0.07 5.55
C THR A 154 12.78 -1.03 6.75
N PRO A 155 11.83 -1.98 6.75
CA PRO A 155 11.76 -3.02 7.78
C PRO A 155 13.08 -3.78 7.99
N ALA A 156 13.85 -4.00 6.92
CA ALA A 156 15.16 -4.65 7.02
C ALA A 156 16.21 -3.76 7.70
N GLU A 157 16.22 -2.46 7.42
CA GLU A 157 17.09 -1.49 8.09
C GLU A 157 16.75 -1.33 9.57
N LEU A 158 15.46 -1.23 9.90
CA LEU A 158 15.00 -1.18 11.29
C LEU A 158 15.46 -2.42 12.06
N ARG A 159 15.25 -3.63 11.51
CA ARG A 159 15.73 -4.87 12.14
C ARG A 159 17.26 -4.87 12.35
N ARG A 160 18.04 -4.38 11.37
CA ARG A 160 19.50 -4.23 11.51
C ARG A 160 19.87 -3.21 12.59
N SER A 161 19.18 -2.07 12.64
CA SER A 161 19.38 -1.02 13.63
C SER A 161 19.10 -1.53 15.05
N PHE A 162 17.96 -2.20 15.25
CA PHE A 162 17.60 -2.82 16.52
C PHE A 162 18.64 -3.84 17.00
N GLY A 163 19.16 -4.67 16.08
CA GLY A 163 20.25 -5.60 16.38
C GLY A 163 21.54 -4.89 16.84
N LYS A 164 21.93 -3.80 16.17
CA LYS A 164 23.10 -2.98 16.56
C LYS A 164 22.93 -2.33 17.93
N LEU A 165 21.71 -1.93 18.28
CA LEU A 165 21.37 -1.36 19.58
C LEU A 165 21.19 -2.40 20.69
N GLY A 166 21.19 -3.70 20.36
CA GLY A 166 20.91 -4.78 21.30
C GLY A 166 19.45 -4.80 21.78
N TRP A 167 18.52 -4.32 20.95
CA TRP A 167 17.09 -4.28 21.25
C TRP A 167 16.44 -5.62 20.88
N TRP A 168 15.96 -6.35 21.89
CA TRP A 168 15.32 -7.66 21.71
C TRP A 168 13.81 -7.63 21.99
N ARG A 169 13.34 -6.59 22.70
CA ARG A 169 11.94 -6.40 23.08
C ARG A 169 11.54 -4.98 22.74
N ILE A 170 10.74 -4.84 21.68
CA ILE A 170 10.44 -3.54 21.08
C ILE A 170 8.93 -3.36 21.08
N VAL A 171 8.48 -2.23 21.59
CA VAL A 171 7.08 -1.80 21.53
C VAL A 171 6.96 -0.77 20.43
N GLY A 172 6.14 -1.05 19.41
CA GLY A 172 5.82 -0.10 18.35
C GLY A 172 4.67 0.82 18.77
N PHE A 173 4.88 2.13 18.66
CA PHE A 173 3.83 3.14 18.81
C PHE A 173 3.59 3.83 17.46
N HIS A 174 2.41 3.63 16.90
CA HIS A 174 2.01 4.21 15.62
C HIS A 174 1.16 5.46 15.84
N SER A 175 1.52 6.58 15.21
CA SER A 175 0.77 7.84 15.29
C SER A 175 0.60 8.49 13.91
N PHE A 176 -0.57 9.08 13.69
CA PHE A 176 -0.90 9.93 12.54
C PHE A 176 -1.14 11.39 12.96
N ALA A 177 -0.87 11.72 14.22
CA ALA A 177 -1.07 13.06 14.81
C ALA A 177 0.14 13.50 15.66
N TRP A 178 0.16 14.78 16.04
CA TRP A 178 1.16 15.35 16.94
C TRP A 178 1.23 14.57 18.26
N ILE A 179 2.44 14.13 18.59
CA ILE A 179 2.71 13.49 19.88
C ILE A 179 2.89 14.60 20.92
N ARG A 180 1.84 14.87 21.71
CA ARG A 180 1.95 15.63 22.97
C ARG A 180 2.51 14.74 24.08
N ARG A 181 2.67 15.24 25.31
CA ARG A 181 3.26 14.46 26.42
C ARG A 181 2.46 13.17 26.67
N ILE A 182 2.96 12.05 26.13
CA ILE A 182 2.42 10.71 26.37
C ILE A 182 2.92 10.26 27.75
N ARG A 183 1.99 9.94 28.65
CA ARG A 183 2.33 9.23 29.90
C ARG A 183 2.33 7.73 29.59
N ALA A 184 3.36 7.26 28.89
CA ALA A 184 3.54 5.84 28.65
C ALA A 184 4.06 5.21 29.94
N ARG A 185 3.18 4.51 30.67
CA ARG A 185 3.60 3.68 31.79
C ARG A 185 3.87 2.28 31.23
N CYS A 186 5.03 2.10 30.61
CA CYS A 186 5.49 0.77 30.23
C CYS A 186 5.94 0.04 31.51
N SER A 187 5.12 -0.88 32.00
CA SER A 187 5.53 -1.81 33.06
C SER A 187 6.41 -2.90 32.45
N GLY A 188 7.69 -2.63 32.26
CA GLY A 188 8.65 -3.59 31.72
C GLY A 188 9.91 -2.95 31.16
N SER A 189 10.99 -3.74 31.07
CA SER A 189 12.21 -3.39 30.35
C SER A 189 12.02 -3.64 28.85
N GLY A 190 11.63 -2.64 28.09
CA GLY A 190 11.48 -2.75 26.64
C GLY A 190 11.76 -1.42 25.96
N ASP A 191 12.25 -1.47 24.74
CA ASP A 191 12.61 -0.30 23.95
C ASP A 191 11.38 0.19 23.15
N LEU A 192 11.20 1.51 23.06
CA LEU A 192 10.07 2.11 22.36
C LEU A 192 10.48 2.53 20.95
N PHE A 193 9.82 1.98 19.93
CA PHE A 193 9.93 2.43 18.55
C PHE A 193 8.71 3.28 18.20
N VAL A 194 8.93 4.55 17.84
CA VAL A 194 7.87 5.45 17.39
C VAL A 194 7.85 5.47 15.86
N SER A 195 6.71 5.08 15.29
CA SER A 195 6.43 5.13 13.86
C SER A 195 5.38 6.19 13.60
N VAL A 196 5.72 7.20 12.81
CA VAL A 196 4.77 8.24 12.39
C VAL A 196 4.35 7.97 10.95
N ALA A 197 3.05 7.96 10.68
CA ALA A 197 2.54 7.79 9.33
C ALA A 197 2.93 9.00 8.45
N GLY A 198 3.60 8.75 7.33
CA GLY A 198 4.01 9.77 6.37
C GLY A 198 3.33 9.68 5.00
N GLY A 199 2.34 8.78 4.83
CA GLY A 199 1.59 8.59 3.60
C GLY A 199 0.28 9.39 3.57
N VAL A 200 -0.72 8.91 2.81
CA VAL A 200 -2.06 9.53 2.77
C VAL A 200 -2.72 9.44 4.14
N LEU A 201 -3.10 10.59 4.68
CA LEU A 201 -3.77 10.70 5.96
C LEU A 201 -5.24 11.10 5.73
N GLY A 202 -6.12 10.63 6.62
CA GLY A 202 -7.56 10.92 6.51
C GLY A 202 -7.91 12.42 6.64
N PRO A 203 -9.16 12.79 6.31
CA PRO A 203 -9.66 14.15 6.48
C PRO A 203 -9.46 14.64 7.93
N GLY A 204 -8.87 15.83 8.10
CA GLY A 204 -8.52 16.39 9.41
C GLY A 204 -7.09 16.08 9.88
N SER A 205 -6.30 15.41 9.05
CA SER A 205 -4.86 15.30 9.25
C SER A 205 -4.13 16.62 9.00
N ILE A 206 -3.07 16.84 9.76
CA ILE A 206 -2.32 18.11 9.78
C ILE A 206 -1.43 18.32 8.56
N PHE A 207 -1.14 17.27 7.79
CA PHE A 207 -0.31 17.33 6.58
C PHE A 207 -1.14 17.46 5.30
N GLY A 208 -2.47 17.53 5.42
CA GLY A 208 -3.42 17.75 4.31
C GLY A 208 -4.00 19.17 4.26
N GLN A 209 -3.29 20.18 4.77
CA GLN A 209 -3.63 21.60 4.61
C GLN A 209 -2.58 22.32 3.77
#